data_AF-A0A8J8JZA1-F1
#
_entry.id   AF-A0A8J8JZA1-F1
#
_cell.length_a   1.000
_cell.length_b   1.000
_cell.length_c   1.000
_cell.angle_alpha   90.00
_cell.angle_beta   90.00
_cell.angle_gamma   90.00
#
_symmetry.space_group_name_H-M   'P 1'
#
loop_
_entity.id
_entity.type
_entity.pdbx_description
1 polymer ?
#
loop_
_entity_poly.entity_id
_entity_poly.type
_entity_poly.pdbx_seq_one_letter_code
_entity_poly.pdbx_strand_id
1 'polypeptide(L)'
;MSDNVDWMDEEDSRAETQAKTGARSNPEAPQLVRKEIKAPPRATKGFYIQELHSMAFDRVVFAQKQAKGKKAPELAEEAIELLLGKYGENL
;
A
#
# COMPACT_ATOMS: atom_id res chain seq x y z
N MET A 1 11.73 -54.84 -21.51
CA MET A 1 12.77 -54.12 -20.74
C MET A 1 12.27 -52.70 -20.57
N SER A 2 12.36 -52.21 -19.34
CA SER A 2 11.47 -51.23 -18.72
C SER A 2 12.04 -49.81 -18.84
N ASP A 3 11.79 -49.13 -19.96
CA ASP A 3 12.36 -47.80 -20.22
C ASP A 3 11.33 -46.66 -20.04
N ASN A 4 10.54 -46.64 -18.96
CA ASN A 4 9.44 -45.65 -18.92
C ASN A 4 9.02 -45.07 -17.56
N VAL A 5 9.82 -45.15 -16.51
CA VAL A 5 9.40 -44.62 -15.18
C VAL A 5 10.50 -43.88 -14.41
N ASP A 6 11.79 -44.10 -14.69
CA ASP A 6 12.86 -43.50 -13.87
C ASP A 6 12.88 -41.96 -13.91
N TRP A 7 12.63 -41.35 -15.09
CA TRP A 7 12.68 -39.90 -15.23
C TRP A 7 11.52 -39.18 -14.53
N MET A 8 10.37 -39.86 -14.40
CA MET A 8 9.17 -39.30 -13.79
C MET A 8 9.28 -39.33 -12.27
N ASP A 9 9.79 -40.43 -11.72
CA ASP A 9 10.08 -40.57 -10.29
C ASP A 9 11.23 -39.63 -9.84
N GLU A 10 12.22 -39.43 -10.71
CA GLU A 10 13.32 -38.47 -10.49
C GLU A 10 12.81 -37.02 -10.49
N GLU A 11 11.91 -36.68 -11.41
CA GLU A 11 11.30 -35.36 -11.48
C GLU A 11 10.40 -35.08 -10.26
N ASP A 12 9.60 -36.05 -9.83
CA ASP A 12 8.76 -35.92 -8.64
C ASP A 12 9.61 -35.73 -7.37
N SER A 13 10.70 -36.48 -7.24
CA SER A 13 11.67 -36.32 -6.15
C SER A 13 12.34 -34.93 -6.16
N ARG A 14 12.65 -34.42 -7.35
CA ARG A 14 13.21 -33.07 -7.52
C ARG A 14 12.20 -31.98 -7.16
N ALA A 15 10.94 -32.14 -7.54
CA ALA A 15 9.88 -31.21 -7.19
C ALA A 15 9.63 -31.18 -5.67
N GLU A 16 9.61 -32.36 -5.03
CA GLU A 16 9.46 -32.45 -3.57
C GLU A 16 10.60 -31.77 -2.81
N THR A 17 11.84 -31.97 -3.25
CA THR A 17 13.02 -31.37 -2.60
C THR A 17 13.03 -29.85 -2.77
N GLN A 18 12.65 -29.34 -3.94
CA GLN A 18 12.49 -27.90 -4.20
C GLN A 18 11.36 -27.28 -3.34
N ALA A 19 10.23 -27.97 -3.20
CA ALA A 19 9.13 -27.52 -2.36
C ALA A 19 9.50 -27.47 -0.87
N LYS A 20 10.23 -28.48 -0.37
CA LYS A 20 10.68 -28.57 1.03
C LYS A 20 11.76 -27.54 1.39
N THR A 21 12.67 -27.25 0.46
CA THR A 21 13.78 -26.31 0.70
C THR A 21 13.44 -24.87 0.35
N GLY A 22 12.33 -24.63 -0.36
CA GLY A 22 12.03 -23.33 -0.97
C GLY A 22 13.09 -22.87 -1.98
N ALA A 23 14.02 -23.78 -2.33
CA ALA A 23 15.12 -23.51 -3.24
C ALA A 23 14.57 -23.47 -4.67
N ARG A 24 15.03 -22.48 -5.42
CA ARG A 24 14.53 -22.22 -6.78
C ARG A 24 15.54 -22.74 -7.78
N SER A 25 15.04 -23.34 -8.85
CA SER A 25 15.87 -23.81 -9.96
C SER A 25 16.73 -22.69 -10.59
N ASN A 26 16.23 -21.45 -10.58
CA ASN A 26 16.99 -20.27 -10.99
C ASN A 26 16.96 -19.17 -9.91
N PRO A 27 18.04 -18.98 -9.14
CA PRO A 27 18.11 -17.94 -8.12
C PRO A 27 18.26 -16.52 -8.71
N GLU A 28 18.69 -16.38 -9.96
CA GLU A 28 18.96 -15.09 -10.61
C GLU A 28 17.74 -14.52 -11.36
N ALA A 29 16.63 -15.26 -11.44
CA ALA A 29 15.44 -14.80 -12.14
C ALA A 29 14.84 -13.55 -11.44
N PRO A 30 14.55 -12.46 -12.19
CA PRO A 30 13.98 -11.25 -11.62
C PRO A 30 12.61 -11.55 -11.02
N GLN A 31 12.48 -11.26 -9.73
CA GLN A 31 11.25 -11.51 -8.98
C GLN A 31 10.34 -10.28 -9.07
N LEU A 32 9.05 -10.52 -9.23
CA LEU A 32 8.00 -9.52 -8.94
C LEU A 32 7.94 -9.29 -7.43
N VAL A 33 8.93 -8.58 -6.89
CA VAL A 33 8.87 -8.07 -5.52
C VAL A 33 7.87 -6.92 -5.55
N ARG A 34 6.71 -7.15 -4.94
CA ARG A 34 5.70 -6.10 -4.73
C ARG A 34 6.31 -5.08 -3.76
N LYS A 35 6.97 -4.06 -4.30
CA LYS A 35 7.46 -2.91 -3.51
C LYS A 35 6.26 -2.12 -3.02
N GLU A 36 5.65 -2.59 -1.95
CA GLU A 36 4.58 -1.89 -1.28
C GLU A 36 5.20 -0.74 -0.48
N ILE A 37 5.42 0.40 -1.14
CA ILE A 37 5.57 1.68 -0.45
C ILE A 37 4.18 1.99 0.12
N LYS A 38 3.82 1.33 1.22
CA LYS A 38 2.56 1.56 1.92
C LYS A 38 2.67 2.90 2.64
N ALA A 39 1.86 3.86 2.22
CA ALA A 39 1.63 5.08 2.99
C ALA A 39 1.16 4.69 4.40
N PRO A 40 1.45 5.52 5.42
CA PRO A 40 1.02 5.25 6.79
C PRO A 40 -0.49 5.00 6.88
N PRO A 41 -0.93 4.07 7.75
CA PRO A 41 -2.33 3.71 7.87
C PRO A 41 -3.16 4.92 8.34
N ARG A 42 -4.24 5.22 7.62
CA ARG A 42 -5.17 6.33 7.96
C ARG A 42 -6.40 5.78 8.68
N ALA A 43 -6.81 6.43 9.77
CA ALA A 43 -8.03 6.12 10.51
C ALA A 43 -9.11 7.17 10.24
N THR A 44 -10.38 6.76 10.26
CA THR A 44 -11.52 7.69 10.11
C THR A 44 -11.83 8.37 11.45
N LYS A 45 -11.78 9.71 11.49
CA LYS A 45 -12.23 10.52 12.62
C LYS A 45 -13.47 11.31 12.21
N GLY A 46 -14.62 10.97 12.81
CA GLY A 46 -15.86 11.70 12.60
C GLY A 46 -15.91 12.96 13.46
N PHE A 47 -16.16 14.11 12.86
CA PHE A 47 -16.42 15.38 13.55
C PHE A 47 -17.80 15.91 13.16
N TYR A 48 -18.42 16.66 14.05
CA TYR A 48 -19.62 17.44 13.72
C TYR A 48 -19.17 18.78 13.16
N ILE A 49 -19.52 19.05 11.90
CA ILE A 49 -19.23 20.31 11.23
C ILE A 49 -20.54 20.94 10.74
N GLN A 50 -20.62 22.26 10.79
CA GLN A 50 -21.72 23.01 10.20
C GLN A 50 -21.67 22.96 8.67
N GLU A 51 -22.83 22.87 8.04
CA GLU A 51 -22.98 22.66 6.59
C GLU A 51 -22.19 23.69 5.74
N LEU A 52 -22.19 24.97 6.14
CA LEU A 52 -21.44 26.02 5.46
C LEU A 52 -19.92 25.75 5.41
N HIS A 53 -19.36 25.27 6.53
CA HIS A 53 -17.94 24.95 6.62
C HIS A 53 -17.61 23.68 5.84
N SER A 54 -18.52 22.70 5.80
CA SER A 54 -18.38 21.52 4.94
C SER A 54 -18.31 21.92 3.46
N MET A 55 -19.25 22.75 3.00
CA MET A 55 -19.28 23.21 1.61
C MET A 55 -18.03 24.04 1.24
N ALA A 56 -17.56 24.89 2.16
CA ALA A 56 -16.33 25.65 1.95
C ALA A 56 -15.11 24.73 1.83
N PHE A 57 -15.02 23.70 2.68
CA PHE A 57 -13.96 22.71 2.63
C PHE A 57 -13.98 21.93 1.31
N ASP A 58 -15.14 21.47 0.85
CA ASP A 58 -15.29 20.75 -0.41
C ASP A 58 -14.85 21.58 -1.62
N ARG A 59 -15.14 22.89 -1.63
CA ARG A 59 -14.66 23.82 -2.67
C ARG A 59 -13.14 23.93 -2.68
N VAL A 60 -12.51 24.02 -1.51
CA VAL A 60 -11.05 24.09 -1.38
C VAL A 60 -10.41 22.77 -1.83
N VAL A 61 -10.97 21.64 -1.42
CA VAL A 61 -10.53 20.30 -1.85
C VAL A 61 -10.63 20.18 -3.37
N PHE A 62 -11.74 20.62 -3.97
CA PHE A 62 -11.93 20.56 -5.41
C PHE A 62 -10.91 21.42 -6.16
N ALA A 63 -10.72 22.67 -5.72
CA ALA A 63 -9.74 23.58 -6.31
C ALA A 63 -8.31 23.03 -6.22
N GLN A 64 -7.93 22.50 -5.05
CA GLN A 64 -6.59 22.00 -4.83
C GLN A 64 -6.33 20.63 -5.49
N LYS A 65 -7.37 19.82 -5.64
CA LYS A 65 -7.32 18.59 -6.43
C LYS A 65 -7.04 18.90 -7.90
N GLN A 66 -7.69 19.92 -8.47
CA GLN A 66 -7.41 20.38 -9.84
C GLN A 66 -6.01 20.99 -9.99
N ALA A 67 -5.57 21.81 -9.02
CA ALA A 67 -4.32 22.56 -9.14
C ALA A 67 -3.05 21.77 -8.78
N LYS A 68 -3.10 20.92 -7.74
CA LYS A 68 -1.90 20.29 -7.15
C LYS A 68 -2.00 18.78 -6.98
N GLY A 69 -3.13 18.15 -7.33
CA GLY A 69 -3.33 16.71 -7.18
C GLY A 69 -3.37 16.21 -5.73
N LYS A 70 -3.41 17.11 -4.73
CA LYS A 70 -3.52 16.76 -3.31
C LYS A 70 -4.87 16.11 -3.02
N LYS A 71 -4.88 15.10 -2.14
CA LYS A 71 -6.10 14.38 -1.76
C LYS A 71 -6.77 15.05 -0.56
N ALA A 72 -8.09 14.95 -0.47
CA ALA A 72 -8.90 15.45 0.66
C ALA A 72 -8.32 15.13 2.06
N PRO A 73 -7.87 13.90 2.36
CA PRO A 73 -7.24 13.58 3.64
C PRO A 73 -5.94 14.34 3.92
N GLU A 74 -5.11 14.65 2.92
CA GLU A 74 -3.86 15.41 3.12
C GLU A 74 -4.16 16.87 3.48
N LEU A 75 -5.20 17.44 2.87
CA LEU A 75 -5.68 18.78 3.22
C LEU A 75 -6.30 18.83 4.62
N ALA A 76 -6.96 17.75 5.04
CA ALA A 76 -7.49 17.64 6.39
C ALA A 76 -6.35 17.55 7.42
N GLU A 77 -5.30 16.77 7.14
CA GLU A 77 -4.08 16.72 7.97
C GLU A 77 -3.39 18.09 8.04
N GLU A 78 -3.22 18.78 6.90
CA GLU A 78 -2.65 20.15 6.83
C GLU A 78 -3.49 21.15 7.65
N ALA A 79 -4.83 21.06 7.60
CA ALA A 79 -5.70 21.91 8.41
C ALA A 79 -5.58 21.62 9.91
N ILE A 80 -5.39 20.35 10.30
CA ILE A 80 -5.16 19.96 11.70
C ILE A 80 -3.81 20.48 12.18
N GLU A 81 -2.74 20.34 11.39
CA GLU A 81 -1.42 20.88 11.71
C GLU A 81 -1.45 22.40 11.90
N LEU A 82 -2.17 23.13 11.05
CA LEU A 82 -2.36 24.58 11.19
C LEU A 82 -3.11 24.94 12.49
N LEU A 83 -4.10 24.15 12.89
CA LEU A 83 -4.81 24.35 14.16
C LEU A 83 -3.89 24.05 15.36
N LEU A 84 -3.15 22.95 15.33
CA LEU A 84 -2.19 22.58 16.37
C LEU A 84 -1.13 23.66 16.56
N GLY A 85 -0.54 24.15 15.46
CA GLY A 85 0.41 25.26 15.48
C GLY A 85 -0.17 26.56 16.05
N LYS A 86 -1.46 26.85 15.80
CA LYS A 86 -2.14 28.02 16.38
C LYS A 86 -2.30 27.92 17.90
N TYR A 87 -2.55 26.72 18.42
CA TYR A 87 -2.74 26.49 19.86
C TYR A 87 -1.45 26.08 20.58
N GLY A 88 -0.31 26.03 19.88
CA GLY A 88 0.99 25.72 20.46
C GLY A 88 1.20 24.24 20.77
N GLU A 89 0.33 23.37 20.27
CA GLU A 89 0.53 21.92 20.34
C GLU A 89 1.36 21.50 19.12
N ASN A 90 2.44 20.75 19.36
CA ASN A 90 3.22 20.12 18.30
C ASN A 90 2.97 18.62 18.32
N LEU A 91 2.91 18.02 17.13
CA LEU A 91 2.76 16.59 16.90
C LEU A 91 4.04 15.82 17.26
#